data_AF-A0A1V6TFK8-F1
#
_entry.id   AF-A0A1V6TFK8-F1
#
_cell.length_a   1.000
_cell.length_b   1.000
_cell.length_c   1.000
_cell.angle_alpha   90.00
_cell.angle_beta   90.00
_cell.angle_gamma   90.00
#
_symmetry.space_group_name_H-M   'P 1'
#
loop_
_entity.id
_entity.type
_entity.pdbx_description
1 polymer ?
#
loop_
_entity_poly.entity_id
_entity_poly.type
_entity_poly.pdbx_seq_one_letter_code
_entity_poly.pdbx_strand_id
1 'polypeptide(L)'
;MTSESSTIPSEPQPTEAVPANPYYGMYGHYWRSSRAVPPTKWLQENKKLCACDDHQACQWPMEHAVITIPPCAYKCPYCPKFDDLMCKNPQVVKLRAHIKRDHLKRKPQDFLGLTVTPGRVTKPRVPKP
;
A
#
# COMPACT_ATOMS: atom_id res chain seq x y z
N MET A 1 36.63 -3.29 -58.15
CA MET A 1 36.46 -1.94 -57.58
C MET A 1 34.96 -1.70 -57.42
N THR A 2 34.56 -1.17 -56.24
CA THR A 2 33.27 -0.54 -55.87
C THR A 2 32.00 -1.40 -55.92
N SER A 3 31.06 -1.43 -54.95
CA SER A 3 30.93 -0.91 -53.58
C SER A 3 29.71 -1.59 -52.93
N GLU A 4 29.75 -1.73 -51.61
CA GLU A 4 28.64 -2.17 -50.74
C GLU A 4 27.43 -1.22 -50.75
N SER A 5 26.23 -1.77 -50.46
CA SER A 5 25.32 -1.15 -49.48
C SER A 5 24.27 -2.16 -49.03
N SER A 6 24.53 -2.72 -47.86
CA SER A 6 23.54 -3.31 -46.97
C SER A 6 22.56 -2.24 -46.50
N THR A 7 21.26 -2.51 -46.55
CA THR A 7 20.26 -1.76 -45.78
C THR A 7 19.39 -2.76 -45.05
N ILE A 8 19.66 -2.90 -43.75
CA ILE A 8 18.85 -3.65 -42.79
C ILE A 8 17.66 -2.75 -42.41
N PRO A 9 16.41 -3.24 -42.41
CA PRO A 9 15.29 -2.48 -41.85
C PRO A 9 15.48 -2.34 -40.33
N SER A 10 15.62 -1.10 -39.86
CA SER A 10 15.64 -0.78 -38.43
C SER A 10 14.31 -1.13 -37.79
N GLU A 11 14.32 -2.12 -36.92
CA GLU A 11 13.24 -2.45 -36.00
C GLU A 11 13.00 -1.25 -35.06
N PRO A 12 11.76 -0.76 -34.89
CA PRO A 12 11.50 0.34 -33.97
C PRO A 12 11.68 -0.15 -32.53
N GLN A 13 12.79 0.25 -31.89
CA GLN A 13 12.97 0.11 -30.46
C GLN A 13 11.82 0.80 -29.72
N PRO A 14 11.10 0.13 -28.81
CA PRO A 14 10.20 0.81 -27.92
C PRO A 14 11.04 1.74 -27.04
N THR A 15 10.91 3.05 -27.25
CA THR A 15 11.46 4.05 -26.34
C THR A 15 10.73 3.86 -25.02
N GLU A 16 11.35 3.16 -24.07
CA GLU A 16 10.91 3.13 -22.68
C GLU A 16 10.94 4.57 -22.16
N ALA A 17 9.79 5.23 -22.20
CA ALA A 17 9.60 6.52 -21.56
C ALA A 17 9.76 6.30 -20.05
N VAL A 18 10.95 6.62 -19.54
CA VAL A 18 11.22 6.72 -18.10
C VAL A 18 10.17 7.65 -17.50
N PRO A 19 9.30 7.19 -16.58
CA PRO A 19 8.27 8.06 -16.05
C PRO A 19 8.89 9.24 -15.30
N ALA A 20 8.36 10.43 -15.59
CA ALA A 20 8.83 11.75 -15.20
C ALA A 20 8.73 12.10 -13.69
N ASN A 21 8.83 11.13 -12.78
CA ASN A 21 8.89 11.44 -11.35
C ASN A 21 9.58 10.29 -10.57
N PRO A 22 10.74 10.53 -9.94
CA PRO A 22 11.42 9.50 -9.14
C PRO A 22 10.59 9.01 -7.93
N TYR A 23 9.48 9.68 -7.62
CA TYR A 23 8.54 9.32 -6.56
C TYR A 23 7.27 8.60 -7.04
N TYR A 24 7.11 8.36 -8.35
CA TYR A 24 5.94 7.64 -8.85
C TYR A 24 5.90 6.22 -8.27
N GLY A 25 4.78 5.85 -7.64
CA GLY A 25 4.65 4.56 -6.97
C GLY A 25 5.36 4.43 -5.61
N MET A 26 5.90 5.52 -5.05
CA MET A 26 6.52 5.50 -3.70
C MET A 26 5.53 5.78 -2.57
N TYR A 27 4.35 6.32 -2.89
CA TYR A 27 3.34 6.73 -1.92
C TYR A 27 1.96 6.31 -2.38
N GLY A 28 1.11 6.00 -1.41
CA GLY A 28 -0.34 5.89 -1.57
C GLY A 28 -1.07 6.56 -0.42
N HIS A 29 -2.39 6.64 -0.50
CA HIS A 29 -3.21 7.34 0.50
C HIS A 29 -2.97 6.86 1.94
N TYR A 30 -2.66 5.57 2.11
CA TYR A 30 -2.48 4.94 3.43
C TYR A 30 -1.14 4.24 3.60
N TRP A 31 -0.16 4.48 2.73
CA TRP A 31 1.14 3.83 2.84
C TRP A 31 2.22 4.66 2.13
N ARG A 32 3.47 4.41 2.49
CA ARG A 32 4.65 4.91 1.78
C ARG A 32 5.69 3.81 1.70
N SER A 33 6.53 3.82 0.66
CA SER A 33 7.65 2.90 0.59
C SER A 33 8.60 3.13 1.77
N SER A 34 9.17 2.04 2.30
CA SER A 34 10.24 2.10 3.29
C SER A 34 11.63 2.15 2.64
N ARG A 35 11.71 2.00 1.31
CA ARG A 35 12.93 2.03 0.52
C ARG A 35 12.85 3.10 -0.58
N ALA A 36 13.97 3.35 -1.26
CA ALA A 36 14.02 4.22 -2.44
C ALA A 36 13.48 3.55 -3.72
N VAL A 37 12.70 2.47 -3.57
CA VAL A 37 12.08 1.69 -4.65
C VAL A 37 10.62 1.41 -4.28
N PRO A 38 9.68 1.34 -5.25
CA PRO A 38 8.29 1.02 -4.97
C PRO A 38 8.16 -0.45 -4.50
N PRO A 39 7.12 -0.79 -3.70
CA PRO A 39 6.81 -2.19 -3.41
C PRO A 39 6.54 -2.97 -4.71
N THR A 40 6.96 -4.23 -4.76
CA THR A 40 6.70 -5.10 -5.93
C THR A 40 5.58 -6.10 -5.65
N LYS A 41 5.36 -6.43 -4.37
CA LYS A 41 4.30 -7.33 -3.92
C LYS A 41 3.11 -6.57 -3.35
N TRP A 42 1.93 -6.84 -3.92
CA TRP A 42 0.68 -6.15 -3.60
C TRP A 42 -0.47 -7.14 -3.38
N LEU A 43 -1.44 -6.74 -2.56
CA LEU A 43 -2.76 -7.36 -2.63
C LEU A 43 -3.41 -7.06 -3.99
N GLN A 44 -4.01 -8.06 -4.60
CA GLN A 44 -4.72 -7.91 -5.88
C GLN A 44 -5.99 -7.07 -5.73
N GLU A 45 -6.63 -7.13 -4.56
CA GLU A 45 -7.89 -6.44 -4.30
C GLU A 45 -7.68 -5.09 -3.61
N ASN A 46 -8.34 -4.06 -4.14
CA ASN A 46 -8.46 -2.77 -3.47
C ASN A 46 -9.42 -2.90 -2.30
N LYS A 47 -8.92 -2.73 -1.07
CA LYS A 47 -9.71 -2.91 0.14
C LYS A 47 -9.87 -1.60 0.90
N LYS A 48 -11.12 -1.24 1.22
CA LYS A 48 -11.47 -0.12 2.10
C LYS A 48 -11.55 -0.60 3.55
N LEU A 49 -10.95 0.14 4.48
CA LEU A 49 -10.82 -0.30 5.88
C LEU A 49 -11.95 0.13 6.83
N CYS A 50 -12.88 0.95 6.35
CA CYS A 50 -13.99 1.51 7.13
C CYS A 50 -15.18 1.88 6.23
N ALA A 51 -16.28 2.38 6.81
CA ALA A 51 -17.45 2.86 6.09
C ALA A 51 -17.43 4.37 5.77
N CYS A 52 -16.43 5.12 6.23
CA CYS A 52 -16.38 6.57 6.00
C CYS A 52 -16.30 6.90 4.51
N ASP A 53 -17.12 7.81 4.00
CA ASP A 53 -17.14 8.19 2.58
C ASP A 53 -15.82 8.84 2.14
N ASP A 54 -15.19 9.62 3.02
CA ASP A 54 -13.89 10.28 2.79
C ASP A 54 -12.72 9.30 2.59
N HIS A 55 -12.90 8.03 2.98
CA HIS A 55 -11.86 7.02 2.81
C HIS A 55 -12.09 6.19 1.55
N GLN A 56 -11.03 6.01 0.78
CA GLN A 56 -11.09 5.29 -0.48
C GLN A 56 -10.62 3.84 -0.31
N ALA A 57 -11.08 2.96 -1.21
CA ALA A 57 -10.46 1.66 -1.36
C ALA A 57 -9.06 1.86 -1.92
N CYS A 58 -8.06 1.20 -1.34
CA CYS A 58 -6.67 1.30 -1.79
C CYS A 58 -6.07 -0.09 -1.94
N GLN A 59 -5.08 -0.18 -2.83
CA GLN A 59 -4.21 -1.35 -2.92
C GLN A 59 -3.24 -1.34 -1.73
N TRP A 60 -3.03 -2.51 -1.14
CA TRP A 60 -2.20 -2.66 0.05
C TRP A 60 -0.87 -3.35 -0.30
N PRO A 61 0.28 -2.71 -0.01
CA PRO A 61 1.57 -3.36 -0.21
C PRO A 61 1.72 -4.50 0.79
N MET A 62 2.38 -5.56 0.35
CA MET A 62 2.76 -6.69 1.21
C MET A 62 4.20 -6.57 1.68
N GLU A 63 5.03 -5.73 1.06
CA GLU A 63 6.45 -5.63 1.38
C GLU A 63 6.94 -4.19 1.37
N HIS A 64 8.10 -3.96 2.01
CA HIS A 64 8.90 -2.75 1.91
C HIS A 64 8.11 -1.43 1.99
N ALA A 65 7.12 -1.37 2.89
CA ALA A 65 6.27 -0.21 3.06
C ALA A 65 5.96 0.06 4.54
N VAL A 66 5.64 1.31 4.83
CA VAL A 66 5.08 1.76 6.10
C VAL A 66 3.61 2.07 5.87
N ILE A 67 2.71 1.28 6.46
CA ILE A 67 1.26 1.46 6.32
C ILE A 67 0.68 2.28 7.48
N THR A 68 -0.28 3.12 7.15
CA THR A 68 -1.04 3.98 8.07
C THR A 68 -2.46 3.46 8.16
N ILE A 69 -2.86 2.97 9.33
CA ILE A 69 -4.23 2.51 9.57
C ILE A 69 -5.06 3.68 10.11
N PRO A 70 -6.12 4.12 9.40
CA PRO A 70 -7.00 5.19 9.84
C PRO A 70 -7.62 4.92 11.21
N PRO A 71 -7.92 5.95 12.01
CA PRO A 71 -8.49 5.77 13.34
C PRO A 71 -9.88 5.14 13.33
N CYS A 72 -10.66 5.36 12.27
CA CYS A 72 -12.00 4.76 12.07
C CYS A 72 -11.94 3.32 11.52
N ALA A 73 -10.76 2.78 11.24
CA ALA A 73 -10.63 1.46 10.63
C ALA A 73 -11.17 0.35 11.54
N TYR A 74 -11.94 -0.53 10.94
CA TYR A 74 -12.46 -1.73 11.58
C TYR A 74 -12.27 -2.99 10.74
N LYS A 75 -11.80 -2.89 9.48
CA LYS A 75 -11.43 -4.03 8.61
C LYS A 75 -9.91 -4.20 8.48
N CYS A 76 -9.44 -5.44 8.32
CA CYS A 76 -8.03 -5.73 8.08
C CYS A 76 -7.71 -5.77 6.58
N PRO A 77 -6.67 -5.09 6.10
CA PRO A 77 -6.29 -5.18 4.69
C PRO A 77 -5.91 -6.61 4.27
N TYR A 78 -5.32 -7.39 5.17
CA TYR A 78 -4.64 -8.65 4.83
C TYR A 78 -5.43 -9.93 5.13
N CYS A 79 -6.58 -9.84 5.80
CA CYS A 79 -7.42 -11.01 6.09
C CYS A 79 -8.88 -10.62 6.38
N PRO A 80 -9.81 -11.60 6.38
CA PRO A 80 -11.22 -11.34 6.63
C PRO A 80 -11.62 -11.32 8.12
N LYS A 81 -10.68 -11.52 9.06
CA LYS A 81 -10.99 -11.63 10.50
C LYS A 81 -11.76 -10.44 11.08
N PHE A 82 -11.61 -9.28 10.45
CA PHE A 82 -12.19 -8.01 10.86
C PHE A 82 -13.25 -7.49 9.87
N ASP A 83 -13.71 -8.33 8.93
CA ASP A 83 -14.66 -7.93 7.89
C ASP A 83 -16.14 -8.09 8.30
N ASP A 84 -16.42 -8.20 9.59
CA ASP A 84 -17.79 -8.30 10.09
C ASP A 84 -18.61 -7.07 9.69
N LEU A 85 -19.62 -7.31 8.85
CA LEU A 85 -20.52 -6.30 8.30
C LEU A 85 -21.35 -5.61 9.38
N MET A 86 -21.58 -6.29 10.51
CA MET A 86 -22.32 -5.75 11.65
C MET A 86 -21.43 -4.89 12.55
N CYS A 87 -20.11 -5.11 12.54
CA CYS A 87 -19.17 -4.37 13.38
C CYS A 87 -18.60 -3.15 12.65
N LYS A 88 -19.30 -2.02 12.74
CA LYS A 88 -18.84 -0.73 12.17
C LYS A 88 -18.08 0.16 13.18
N ASN A 89 -17.89 -0.33 14.41
CA ASN A 89 -17.20 0.41 15.46
C ASN A 89 -15.68 0.44 15.21
N PRO A 90 -15.01 1.60 15.32
CA PRO A 90 -13.57 1.69 15.16
C PRO A 90 -12.79 0.73 16.06
N GLN A 91 -11.90 -0.07 15.47
CA GLN A 91 -11.07 -1.05 16.20
C GLN A 91 -9.57 -0.84 15.98
N VAL A 92 -9.15 0.36 15.61
CA VAL A 92 -7.77 0.65 15.16
C VAL A 92 -6.66 0.10 16.06
N VAL A 93 -6.83 0.13 17.39
CA VAL A 93 -5.83 -0.40 18.33
C VAL A 93 -5.72 -1.93 18.21
N LYS A 94 -6.86 -2.62 18.25
CA LYS A 94 -6.94 -4.08 18.06
C LYS A 94 -6.44 -4.48 16.68
N LEU A 95 -6.78 -3.68 15.66
CA LEU A 95 -6.40 -3.91 14.28
C LEU A 95 -4.89 -3.78 14.07
N ARG A 96 -4.26 -2.73 14.61
CA ARG A 96 -2.80 -2.58 14.56
C ARG A 96 -2.09 -3.71 15.30
N ALA A 97 -2.60 -4.11 16.46
CA ALA A 97 -2.04 -5.23 17.22
C ALA A 97 -2.16 -6.55 16.43
N HIS A 98 -3.31 -6.77 15.79
CA HIS A 98 -3.55 -7.92 14.92
C HIS A 98 -2.59 -7.95 13.73
N ILE A 99 -2.43 -6.84 12.99
CA ILE A 99 -1.51 -6.78 11.84
C ILE A 99 -0.08 -7.10 12.29
N LYS A 100 0.40 -6.46 13.36
CA LYS A 100 1.75 -6.70 13.89
C LYS A 100 1.96 -8.16 14.30
N ARG A 101 0.99 -8.76 14.99
CA ARG A 101 1.14 -10.10 15.56
C ARG A 101 0.89 -11.21 14.54
N ASP A 102 -0.21 -11.13 13.79
CA ASP A 102 -0.69 -12.22 12.94
C ASP A 102 -0.12 -12.17 11.52
N HIS A 103 0.25 -10.97 11.04
CA HIS A 103 0.83 -10.80 9.71
C HIS A 103 2.35 -10.60 9.81
N LEU A 104 2.80 -9.54 10.48
CA LEU A 104 4.23 -9.19 10.47
C LEU A 104 5.10 -10.18 11.27
N LYS A 105 4.64 -10.62 12.45
CA LYS A 105 5.41 -11.51 13.34
C LYS A 105 5.28 -13.00 12.96
N ARG A 106 4.07 -13.46 12.60
CA ARG A 106 3.82 -14.89 12.29
C ARG A 106 4.14 -15.27 10.84
N LYS A 107 4.11 -14.30 9.92
CA LYS A 107 4.36 -14.53 8.48
C LYS A 107 5.41 -13.55 7.94
N PRO A 108 6.61 -13.46 8.53
CA PRO A 108 7.60 -12.45 8.16
C PRO A 108 8.04 -12.55 6.69
N GLN A 109 8.04 -13.76 6.12
CA GLN A 109 8.34 -14.01 4.71
C GLN A 109 7.28 -13.45 3.74
N ASP A 110 6.02 -13.40 4.15
CA ASP A 110 4.94 -12.85 3.33
C ASP A 110 4.90 -11.33 3.37
N PHE A 111 5.40 -10.76 4.47
CA PHE A 111 5.30 -9.35 4.82
C PHE A 111 6.66 -8.64 4.98
N LEU A 112 7.62 -8.98 4.12
CA LEU A 112 9.02 -8.59 4.25
C LEU A 112 9.18 -7.06 4.30
N GLY A 113 9.75 -6.54 5.39
CA GLY A 113 10.02 -5.11 5.53
C GLY A 113 8.77 -4.22 5.57
N LEU A 114 7.59 -4.81 5.74
CA LEU A 114 6.34 -4.11 5.97
C LEU A 114 6.25 -3.69 7.45
N THR A 115 5.84 -2.45 7.71
CA THR A 115 5.68 -1.92 9.06
C THR A 115 4.39 -1.13 9.18
N VAL A 116 3.86 -1.00 10.40
CA VAL A 116 2.64 -0.24 10.69
C VAL A 116 2.99 0.98 11.52
N THR A 117 2.54 2.17 11.10
CA THR A 117 2.76 3.41 11.86
C THR A 117 2.25 3.24 13.29
N PRO A 118 3.03 3.62 14.32
CA PRO A 118 2.54 3.75 15.68
C PRO A 118 1.60 4.97 15.70
N GLY A 119 0.30 4.77 15.49
CA GLY A 119 -0.56 5.94 15.39
C GLY A 119 -0.73 6.61 16.74
N ARG A 120 -0.73 7.94 16.72
CA ARG A 120 -1.02 8.76 17.88
C ARG A 120 -2.49 8.57 18.26
N VAL A 121 -2.76 8.30 19.53
CA VAL A 121 -4.12 8.33 20.09
C VAL A 121 -4.49 9.80 20.29
N THR A 122 -4.65 10.56 19.21
CA THR A 122 -5.27 11.88 19.32
C THR A 122 -6.76 11.64 19.43
N LYS A 123 -7.31 11.81 20.65
CA LYS A 123 -8.77 11.90 20.85
C LYS A 123 -9.35 12.83 19.77
N PRO A 124 -10.54 12.52 19.20
CA PRO A 124 -11.25 13.49 18.38
C PRO A 124 -11.31 14.79 19.18
N ARG A 125 -10.74 15.87 18.66
CA ARG A 125 -10.86 17.18 19.29
C ARG A 125 -12.31 17.58 19.05
N VAL A 126 -13.18 17.30 20.04
CA VAL A 126 -14.57 17.75 20.04
C VAL A 126 -14.53 19.27 19.83
N PRO A 127 -15.28 19.84 18.88
CA PRO A 127 -15.40 21.28 18.76
C PRO A 127 -15.89 21.81 20.11
N LYS A 128 -15.14 22.73 20.70
CA LYS A 128 -15.55 23.38 21.94
C LYS A 128 -16.75 24.30 21.59
N PRO A 129 -17.86 24.24 22.33
CA PRO A 129 -18.97 25.18 22.14
C PRO A 129 -18.54 26.62 22.37
#